data_AF-A0A3R6SY78-F1
#
_entry.id   AF-A0A3R6SY78-F1
#
_cell.length_a   1.000
_cell.length_b   1.000
_cell.length_c   1.000
_cell.angle_alpha   90.00
_cell.angle_beta   90.00
_cell.angle_gamma   90.00
#
_symmetry.space_group_name_H-M   'P 1'
#
loop_
_entity.id
_entity.type
_entity.pdbx_description
1 polymer ?
#
loop_
_entity_poly.entity_id
_entity_poly.type
_entity_poly.pdbx_seq_one_letter_code
_entity_poly.pdbx_strand_id
1 'polypeptide(L)'
;MNREQRNYAQVATLLGKAFIRLPRKILNKLTCPIKKERDLAKMYVTLIIRAFYIDGTVILGKYRHICRRGEYMGTYHELSELTCISIGSVGYYLKLLAIDHLIVINAVTGGTRIGICGYDYFSGYELETDTQQRESEPSCTLADIERKMGGRSMQDAGNRQERSDV
;
A
#
# COMPACT_ATOMS: atom_id res chain seq x y z
N MET A 1 -8.79 -35.59 -14.23
CA MET A 1 -8.61 -34.28 -13.53
C MET A 1 -9.90 -33.49 -13.69
N ASN A 2 -10.59 -33.20 -12.58
CA ASN A 2 -11.92 -32.58 -12.62
C ASN A 2 -11.87 -31.17 -13.21
N ARG A 3 -12.94 -30.76 -13.90
CA ARG A 3 -13.05 -29.45 -14.57
C ARG A 3 -12.81 -28.28 -13.60
N GLU A 4 -13.28 -28.41 -12.36
CA GLU A 4 -13.04 -27.43 -11.29
C GLU A 4 -11.57 -27.33 -10.90
N GLN A 5 -10.86 -28.46 -10.77
CA GLN A 5 -9.42 -28.48 -10.47
C GLN A 5 -8.59 -27.84 -11.60
N ARG A 6 -9.00 -28.02 -12.86
CA ARG A 6 -8.42 -27.30 -14.00
C ARG A 6 -8.62 -25.79 -13.89
N ASN A 7 -9.83 -25.35 -13.51
CA ASN A 7 -10.14 -23.93 -13.33
C ASN A 7 -9.30 -23.32 -12.19
N TYR A 8 -9.17 -24.01 -11.05
CA TYR A 8 -8.33 -23.54 -9.94
C TYR A 8 -6.86 -23.43 -10.32
N ALA A 9 -6.31 -24.41 -11.05
CA ALA A 9 -4.93 -24.35 -11.51
C ALA A 9 -4.69 -23.19 -12.49
N GLN A 10 -5.64 -22.92 -13.39
CA GLN A 10 -5.58 -21.75 -14.28
C GLN A 10 -5.65 -20.43 -13.52
N VAL A 11 -6.54 -20.31 -12.53
CA VAL A 11 -6.65 -19.13 -11.67
C VAL A 11 -5.37 -18.90 -10.86
N ALA A 12 -4.82 -19.94 -10.24
CA ALA A 12 -3.57 -19.85 -9.48
C ALA A 12 -2.36 -19.49 -10.36
N THR A 13 -2.34 -19.98 -11.61
CA THR A 13 -1.30 -19.61 -12.59
C THR A 13 -1.42 -18.14 -13.00
N LEU A 14 -2.64 -17.66 -13.20
CA LEU A 14 -2.91 -16.27 -13.60
C LEU A 14 -2.59 -15.27 -12.48
N LEU A 15 -3.02 -15.56 -11.25
CA LEU A 15 -2.90 -14.64 -10.13
C LEU A 15 -1.52 -14.68 -9.46
N GLY A 16 -0.74 -15.73 -9.71
CA GLY A 16 0.50 -15.98 -9.00
C GLY A 16 0.28 -16.42 -7.55
N LYS A 17 1.39 -16.56 -6.81
CA LYS A 17 1.38 -17.08 -5.44
C LYS A 17 1.38 -15.98 -4.37
N ALA A 18 1.76 -14.75 -4.72
CA ALA A 18 1.92 -13.65 -3.78
C ALA A 18 0.80 -12.60 -3.97
N PHE A 19 0.20 -12.18 -2.86
CA PHE A 19 -0.89 -11.21 -2.85
C PHE A 19 -0.61 -10.13 -1.81
N ILE A 20 -1.19 -8.95 -2.04
CA ILE A 20 -1.20 -7.85 -1.07
C ILE A 20 -2.64 -7.49 -0.78
N ARG A 21 -3.00 -7.41 0.50
CA ARG A 21 -4.28 -6.89 0.96
C ARG A 21 -4.26 -5.37 0.85
N LEU A 22 -5.23 -4.81 0.13
CA LEU A 22 -5.40 -3.37 -0.01
C LEU A 22 -6.75 -2.91 0.57
N PRO A 23 -6.77 -1.84 1.39
CA PRO A 23 -8.04 -1.30 1.89
C PRO A 23 -8.97 -0.85 0.77
N ARG A 24 -10.25 -1.21 0.85
CA ARG A 24 -11.28 -0.79 -0.13
C ARG A 24 -11.35 0.73 -0.30
N LYS A 25 -11.15 1.50 0.76
CA LYS A 25 -11.06 2.97 0.70
C LYS A 25 -10.01 3.47 -0.30
N ILE A 26 -8.83 2.82 -0.35
CA ILE A 26 -7.77 3.18 -1.30
C ILE A 26 -8.16 2.77 -2.73
N LEU A 27 -8.71 1.56 -2.88
CA LEU A 27 -9.17 1.08 -4.19
C LEU A 27 -10.27 1.99 -4.77
N ASN A 28 -11.23 2.43 -3.96
CA ASN A 28 -12.27 3.37 -4.38
C ASN A 28 -11.69 4.74 -4.79
N LYS A 29 -10.63 5.20 -4.12
CA LYS A 29 -9.95 6.45 -4.48
C LYS A 29 -9.26 6.38 -5.84
N LEU A 30 -8.77 5.21 -6.28
CA LEU A 30 -8.18 5.03 -7.61
C LEU A 30 -9.16 5.36 -8.75
N THR A 31 -10.45 5.16 -8.53
CA THR A 31 -11.52 5.48 -9.49
C THR A 31 -12.23 6.80 -9.18
N CYS A 32 -11.75 7.57 -8.21
CA CYS A 32 -12.37 8.85 -7.84
C CYS A 32 -12.27 9.86 -9.00
N PRO A 33 -13.34 10.62 -9.31
CA PRO A 33 -13.28 11.66 -10.35
C PRO A 33 -12.30 12.78 -9.99
N ILE A 34 -12.12 13.06 -8.69
CA ILE A 34 -11.19 14.09 -8.20
C ILE A 34 -9.76 13.64 -8.46
N LYS A 35 -9.05 14.38 -9.33
CA LYS A 35 -7.68 14.06 -9.75
C LYS A 35 -6.72 13.92 -8.56
N LYS A 36 -6.80 14.83 -7.60
CA LYS A 36 -5.94 14.82 -6.41
C LYS A 36 -6.06 13.51 -5.62
N GLU A 37 -7.30 13.09 -5.32
CA GLU A 37 -7.57 11.85 -4.58
C GLU A 37 -7.09 10.62 -5.33
N ARG A 38 -7.34 10.61 -6.64
CA ARG A 38 -6.91 9.53 -7.53
C ARG A 38 -5.40 9.40 -7.62
N ASP A 39 -4.70 10.51 -7.82
CA ASP A 39 -3.24 10.52 -7.94
C ASP A 39 -2.56 10.19 -6.59
N LEU A 40 -3.12 10.66 -5.46
CA LEU A 40 -2.66 10.26 -4.13
C LEU A 40 -2.77 8.75 -3.93
N ALA A 41 -3.91 8.15 -4.31
CA ALA A 41 -4.11 6.70 -4.25
C ALA A 41 -3.17 5.94 -5.20
N LYS A 42 -2.96 6.44 -6.43
CA LYS A 42 -2.00 5.85 -7.38
C LYS A 42 -0.59 5.84 -6.81
N MET A 43 -0.15 6.94 -6.22
CA MET A 43 1.17 7.03 -5.59
C MET A 43 1.31 5.98 -4.48
N TYR A 44 0.34 5.91 -3.56
CA TYR A 44 0.40 4.98 -2.44
C TYR A 44 0.38 3.51 -2.89
N VAL A 45 -0.52 3.15 -3.81
CA VAL A 45 -0.61 1.78 -4.34
C VAL A 45 0.65 1.39 -5.11
N THR A 46 1.23 2.33 -5.88
CA THR A 46 2.49 2.09 -6.59
C THR A 46 3.62 1.81 -5.60
N LEU A 47 3.72 2.58 -4.51
CA LEU A 47 4.72 2.32 -3.47
C LEU A 47 4.54 0.93 -2.87
N ILE A 48 3.30 0.53 -2.52
CA ILE A 48 3.01 -0.80 -1.95
C ILE A 48 3.42 -1.93 -2.91
N ILE A 49 3.07 -1.81 -4.20
CA ILE A 49 3.40 -2.82 -5.21
C ILE A 49 4.91 -2.92 -5.44
N ARG A 50 5.64 -1.80 -5.29
CA ARG A 50 7.07 -1.69 -5.59
C ARG A 50 7.98 -1.82 -4.38
N ALA A 51 7.40 -1.85 -3.18
CA ALA A 51 8.16 -2.10 -1.97
C ALA A 51 8.70 -3.52 -1.97
N PHE A 52 9.87 -3.68 -1.38
CA PHE A 52 10.52 -4.96 -1.26
C PHE A 52 9.68 -5.90 -0.40
N TYR A 53 9.35 -7.07 -0.92
CA TYR A 53 8.64 -8.09 -0.16
C TYR A 53 9.59 -8.82 0.81
N ILE A 54 10.87 -8.91 0.48
CA ILE A 54 11.95 -9.45 1.33
C ILE A 54 13.12 -8.50 1.19
N ASP A 55 13.93 -8.36 2.25
CA ASP A 55 15.17 -7.59 2.22
C ASP A 55 16.02 -7.92 0.99
N GLY A 56 16.59 -6.88 0.39
CA GLY A 56 17.43 -7.02 -0.79
C GLY A 56 18.31 -5.81 -1.01
N THR A 57 18.88 -5.71 -2.20
CA THR A 57 19.74 -4.59 -2.57
C THR A 57 19.28 -3.97 -3.88
N VAL A 58 19.41 -2.64 -3.96
CA VAL A 58 19.11 -1.84 -5.15
C VAL A 58 20.30 -0.96 -5.47
N ILE A 59 20.49 -0.66 -6.76
CA ILE A 59 21.55 0.23 -7.22
C ILE A 59 20.88 1.52 -7.70
N LEU A 60 21.20 2.64 -7.04
CA LEU A 60 20.75 3.98 -7.43
C LEU A 60 21.95 4.75 -7.99
N GLY A 61 21.99 4.91 -9.31
CA GLY A 61 23.16 5.42 -10.02
C GLY A 61 24.37 4.50 -9.83
N LYS A 62 25.38 4.96 -9.08
CA LYS A 62 26.59 4.18 -8.76
C LYS A 62 26.62 3.62 -7.33
N TYR A 63 25.57 3.85 -6.54
CA TYR A 63 25.54 3.50 -5.12
C TYR A 63 24.66 2.28 -4.88
N ARG A 64 25.20 1.29 -4.17
CA ARG A 64 24.47 0.12 -3.72
C ARG A 64 23.83 0.42 -2.36
N HIS A 65 22.54 0.19 -2.25
CA HIS A 65 21.78 0.34 -1.00
C HIS A 65 21.14 -0.97 -0.59
N ILE A 66 21.05 -1.20 0.71
CA ILE A 66 20.17 -2.22 1.29
C ILE A 66 18.77 -1.62 1.37
N CYS A 67 17.80 -2.36 0.87
CA CYS A 67 16.37 -2.03 0.90
C CYS A 67 15.67 -3.13 1.70
N ARG A 68 15.05 -2.75 2.81
CA ARG A 68 14.37 -3.71 3.68
C ARG A 68 12.97 -3.99 3.21
N ARG A 69 12.38 -5.06 3.72
CA ARG A 69 10.96 -5.37 3.56
C ARG A 69 10.11 -4.13 3.87
N GLY A 70 9.15 -3.84 2.99
CA GLY A 70 8.27 -2.67 3.10
C GLY A 70 8.91 -1.34 2.71
N GLU A 71 10.16 -1.34 2.24
CA GLU A 71 10.81 -0.15 1.70
C GLU A 71 10.76 -0.15 0.16
N TYR A 72 10.51 1.04 -0.40
CA TYR A 72 10.79 1.38 -1.78
C TYR A 72 12.06 2.24 -1.83
N MET A 73 12.89 2.02 -2.84
CA MET A 73 14.05 2.87 -3.12
C MET A 73 14.11 3.18 -4.61
N GLY A 74 14.21 4.47 -4.95
CA GLY A 74 14.17 4.91 -6.34
C GLY A 74 14.30 6.43 -6.46
N THR A 75 13.97 6.96 -7.64
CA THR A 75 14.00 8.42 -7.89
C THR A 75 12.60 9.00 -8.04
N TYR A 76 12.47 10.32 -7.95
CA TYR A 76 11.20 11.00 -8.23
C TYR A 76 10.80 10.88 -9.70
N HIS A 77 11.78 10.78 -10.61
CA HIS A 77 11.53 10.53 -12.03
C HIS A 77 10.89 9.15 -12.23
N GLU A 78 11.48 8.10 -11.66
CA GLU A 78 10.92 6.75 -11.71
C GLU A 78 9.50 6.70 -11.14
N LEU A 79 9.26 7.34 -9.99
CA LEU A 79 7.91 7.42 -9.42
C LEU A 79 6.93 8.16 -10.34
N SER A 80 7.38 9.21 -11.03
CA SER A 80 6.54 9.95 -11.99
C SER A 80 6.08 9.07 -13.15
N GLU A 81 7.00 8.24 -13.67
CA GLU A 81 6.73 7.31 -14.77
C GLU A 81 5.79 6.18 -14.33
N LEU A 82 6.08 5.56 -13.18
CA LEU A 82 5.29 4.46 -12.65
C LEU A 82 3.85 4.86 -12.28
N THR A 83 3.65 6.11 -11.86
CA THR A 83 2.33 6.60 -11.43
C THR A 83 1.59 7.37 -12.52
N CYS A 84 2.26 7.71 -13.62
CA CYS A 84 1.79 8.68 -14.61
C CYS A 84 1.40 10.04 -13.98
N ILE A 85 2.12 10.46 -12.93
CA ILE A 85 1.97 11.76 -12.28
C ILE A 85 3.12 12.64 -12.75
N SER A 86 2.88 13.94 -12.95
CA SER A 86 3.94 14.85 -13.35
C SER A 86 5.06 14.86 -12.30
N ILE A 87 6.31 14.90 -12.76
CA ILE A 87 7.49 14.87 -11.89
C ILE A 87 7.45 15.97 -10.81
N GLY A 88 6.94 17.17 -11.15
CA GLY A 88 6.77 18.29 -10.22
C GLY A 88 5.73 18.04 -9.12
N SER A 89 4.79 17.11 -9.32
CA SER A 89 3.75 16.77 -8.34
C SER A 89 4.09 15.56 -7.48
N VAL A 90 5.12 14.77 -7.83
CA VAL A 90 5.53 13.59 -7.03
C VAL A 90 5.83 13.97 -5.59
N GLY A 91 6.68 14.97 -5.37
CA GLY A 91 7.02 15.43 -4.03
C GLY A 91 5.82 15.94 -3.23
N TYR A 92 4.81 16.52 -3.89
CA TYR A 92 3.58 16.95 -3.25
C TYR A 92 2.78 15.77 -2.69
N TYR A 93 2.52 14.73 -3.50
CA TYR A 93 1.76 13.56 -3.05
C TYR A 93 2.52 12.74 -2.00
N LEU A 94 3.85 12.60 -2.14
CA LEU A 94 4.67 11.95 -1.12
C LEU A 94 4.55 12.68 0.23
N LYS A 95 4.60 14.01 0.24
CA LYS A 95 4.38 14.80 1.46
C LYS A 95 3.00 14.57 2.07
N LEU A 96 1.94 14.53 1.26
CA LEU A 96 0.59 14.24 1.77
C LEU A 96 0.51 12.85 2.43
N LEU A 97 1.07 11.82 1.78
CA LEU A 97 1.11 10.47 2.36
C LEU A 97 1.91 10.40 3.66
N ALA A 98 3.00 11.18 3.76
CA ALA A 98 3.80 11.26 4.97
C ALA A 98 3.07 11.98 6.12
N ILE A 99 2.32 13.06 5.81
CA ILE A 99 1.46 13.77 6.76
C ILE A 99 0.36 12.84 7.28
N ASP A 100 -0.23 12.03 6.41
CA ASP A 100 -1.25 11.03 6.78
C ASP A 100 -0.65 9.79 7.48
N HIS A 101 0.64 9.81 7.81
CA HIS A 101 1.39 8.73 8.47
C HIS A 101 1.35 7.38 7.73
N LEU A 102 1.13 7.40 6.41
CA LEU A 102 1.10 6.20 5.58
C LEU A 102 2.50 5.77 5.13
N ILE A 103 3.45 6.72 5.07
CA ILE A 103 4.84 6.49 4.67
C ILE A 103 5.82 7.31 5.50
N VAL A 104 7.08 6.87 5.50
CA VAL A 104 8.23 7.64 5.99
C VAL A 104 9.21 7.85 4.84
N ILE A 105 9.66 9.08 4.64
CA ILE A 105 10.55 9.46 3.53
C ILE A 105 11.94 9.79 4.09
N ASN A 106 12.97 9.15 3.55
CA ASN A 106 14.36 9.40 3.87
C ASN A 106 15.14 9.69 2.58
N ALA A 107 15.94 10.74 2.58
CA ALA A 107 16.86 11.02 1.48
C ALA A 107 18.04 10.04 1.53
N VAL A 108 18.46 9.53 0.37
CA VAL A 108 19.63 8.66 0.23
C VAL A 108 20.46 9.10 -0.97
N THR A 109 21.73 8.75 -1.01
CA THR A 109 22.57 9.11 -2.15
C THR A 109 22.04 8.49 -3.45
N GLY A 110 21.76 9.34 -4.44
CA GLY A 110 21.22 8.92 -5.74
C GLY A 110 19.70 8.78 -5.81
N GLY A 111 18.95 9.00 -4.71
CA GLY A 111 17.48 8.92 -4.75
C GLY A 111 16.80 9.10 -3.40
N THR A 112 15.70 8.39 -3.20
CA THR A 112 14.90 8.40 -1.98
C THR A 112 14.62 6.98 -1.49
N ARG A 113 14.60 6.80 -0.18
CA ARG A 113 14.06 5.63 0.50
C ARG A 113 12.70 5.99 1.09
N ILE A 114 11.70 5.18 0.81
CA ILE A 114 10.34 5.36 1.31
C ILE A 114 9.93 4.09 2.03
N GLY A 115 9.75 4.16 3.34
CA GLY A 115 9.21 3.07 4.16
C GLY A 115 7.69 3.16 4.22
N ILE A 116 7.00 2.04 4.03
CA ILE A 116 5.53 1.97 4.11
C ILE A 116 5.12 1.59 5.53
N CYS A 117 4.35 2.46 6.17
CA CYS A 117 3.83 2.20 7.51
C CYS A 117 2.83 1.03 7.46
N GLY A 118 3.03 0.03 8.32
CA GLY A 118 2.16 -1.16 8.37
C GLY A 118 2.27 -2.08 7.15
N TYR A 119 3.39 -2.10 6.43
CA TYR A 119 3.55 -2.97 5.26
C TYR A 119 3.29 -4.46 5.54
N ASP A 120 3.70 -4.96 6.70
CA ASP A 120 3.50 -6.37 7.08
C ASP A 120 2.03 -6.74 7.22
N TYR A 121 1.22 -5.81 7.73
CA TYR A 121 -0.22 -5.95 7.81
C TYR A 121 -0.88 -6.11 6.42
N PHE A 122 -0.42 -5.38 5.41
CA PHE A 122 -0.94 -5.49 4.04
C PHE A 122 -0.41 -6.71 3.31
N SER A 123 0.87 -7.04 3.51
CA SER A 123 1.54 -8.14 2.80
C SER A 123 1.17 -9.53 3.33
N GLY A 124 0.34 -9.60 4.39
CA GLY A 124 -0.07 -10.85 5.01
C GLY A 124 1.10 -11.57 5.68
N TYR A 125 2.16 -10.83 6.03
CA TYR A 125 3.28 -11.37 6.76
C TYR A 125 2.87 -11.55 8.20
N GLU A 126 2.50 -12.78 8.54
CA GLU A 126 2.50 -13.21 9.92
C GLU A 126 3.97 -13.34 10.29
N LEU A 127 4.45 -12.44 11.15
CA LEU A 127 5.67 -12.73 11.89
C LEU A 127 5.40 -14.09 12.54
N GLU A 128 6.31 -15.06 12.40
CA GLU A 128 6.37 -16.15 13.37
C GLU A 128 6.76 -15.52 14.71
N THR A 129 5.82 -14.82 15.35
CA THR A 129 5.98 -14.42 16.74
C THR A 129 5.91 -15.71 17.51
N ASP A 130 7.08 -16.04 18.06
CA ASP A 130 7.21 -16.70 19.34
C ASP A 130 5.95 -16.48 20.19
N THR A 131 5.38 -17.59 20.62
CA THR A 131 4.22 -17.63 21.49
C THR A 131 4.62 -16.98 22.82
N GLN A 132 4.46 -15.66 22.97
CA GLN A 132 4.25 -15.00 24.26
C GLN A 132 4.11 -13.48 24.14
N GLN A 133 3.00 -13.00 24.73
CA GLN A 133 2.80 -11.66 25.31
C GLN A 133 2.61 -10.48 24.35
N ARG A 134 1.34 -10.27 23.94
CA ARG A 134 0.67 -8.95 24.05
C ARG A 134 -0.83 -9.14 24.33
N GLU A 135 -1.15 -9.32 25.61
CA GLU A 135 -2.49 -9.01 26.13
C GLU A 135 -2.53 -7.51 26.45
N SER A 136 -3.17 -6.70 25.61
CA SER A 136 -3.93 -5.51 26.02
C SER A 136 -4.57 -4.84 24.80
N GLU A 137 -5.86 -4.56 24.94
CA GLU A 137 -6.84 -3.98 24.00
C GLU A 137 -7.63 -4.99 23.16
N PRO A 138 -8.97 -4.84 23.07
CA PRO A 138 -9.82 -5.75 22.31
C PRO A 138 -9.57 -5.46 20.83
N SER A 139 -8.61 -6.16 20.24
CA SER A 139 -8.41 -6.18 18.81
C SER A 139 -9.64 -6.84 18.20
N CYS A 140 -10.62 -6.01 17.82
CA CYS A 140 -11.64 -6.42 16.89
C CYS A 140 -10.88 -6.97 15.68
N THR A 141 -10.86 -8.29 15.50
CA THR A 141 -10.02 -8.90 14.47
C THR A 141 -10.49 -8.36 13.13
N LEU A 142 -9.61 -8.23 12.15
CA LEU A 142 -9.98 -7.70 10.84
C LEU A 142 -11.13 -8.48 10.22
N ALA A 143 -11.18 -9.79 10.49
CA ALA A 143 -12.29 -10.65 10.12
C ALA A 143 -13.62 -10.19 10.75
N ASP A 144 -13.61 -9.71 12.00
CA ASP A 144 -14.79 -9.18 12.67
C ASP A 144 -15.19 -7.80 12.14
N ILE A 145 -14.22 -6.95 11.80
CA ILE A 145 -14.48 -5.69 11.08
C ILE A 145 -15.06 -5.98 9.69
N GLU A 146 -14.48 -6.91 8.93
CA GLU A 146 -14.94 -7.30 7.59
C GLU A 146 -16.33 -7.92 7.61
N ARG A 147 -16.61 -8.82 8.56
CA ARG A 147 -17.94 -9.40 8.79
C ARG A 147 -18.98 -8.33 9.12
N LYS A 148 -18.62 -7.35 9.94
CA LYS A 148 -19.51 -6.26 10.35
C LYS A 148 -19.75 -5.22 9.25
N MET A 149 -18.80 -5.05 8.33
CA MET A 149 -18.85 -4.03 7.27
C MET A 149 -19.62 -4.44 6.00
N GLY A 150 -19.89 -5.75 5.80
CA GLY A 150 -20.74 -6.24 4.72
C GLY A 150 -20.29 -5.94 3.28
N GLY A 151 -21.17 -6.23 2.31
CA GLY A 151 -20.98 -5.97 0.87
C GLY A 151 -20.80 -4.48 0.52
N ARG A 152 -20.48 -4.18 -0.76
CA ARG A 152 -20.16 -2.84 -1.33
C ARG A 152 -19.96 -1.71 -0.30
N SER A 153 -18.75 -1.68 0.28
CA SER A 153 -18.13 -0.63 1.13
C SER A 153 -19.08 0.39 1.78
N MET A 154 -19.55 0.11 3.00
CA MET A 154 -20.27 1.05 3.88
C MET A 154 -19.38 2.15 4.50
N GLN A 155 -18.11 2.26 4.08
CA GLN A 155 -17.08 3.12 4.69
C GLN A 155 -17.33 4.63 4.53
N ASP A 156 -18.15 5.03 3.55
CA ASP A 156 -18.41 6.44 3.24
C ASP A 156 -19.68 6.99 3.92
N ALA A 157 -20.41 6.16 4.69
CA ALA A 157 -21.66 6.57 5.34
C ALA A 157 -21.47 7.57 6.50
N GLY A 158 -20.23 7.77 6.99
CA GLY A 158 -19.95 8.53 8.21
C GLY A 158 -19.35 9.93 8.05
N ASN A 159 -19.08 10.43 6.83
CA ASN A 159 -18.31 11.67 6.66
C ASN A 159 -18.98 12.75 5.79
N ARG A 160 -20.32 12.75 5.70
CA ARG A 160 -21.10 13.87 5.15
C ARG A 160 -21.76 14.72 6.26
N GLN A 161 -21.07 14.94 7.38
CA GLN A 161 -21.46 16.00 8.30
C GLN A 161 -20.63 17.24 7.97
N GLU A 162 -21.31 18.22 7.35
CA GLU A 162 -21.08 19.67 7.47
C GLU A 162 -19.66 20.19 7.17
N ARG A 163 -19.45 20.57 5.91
CA ARG A 163 -18.88 21.90 5.62
C ARG A 163 -19.98 22.77 5.03
N SER A 164 -20.97 23.07 5.87
CA SER A 164 -21.72 24.32 5.78
C SER A 164 -21.13 25.23 6.84
N ASP A 165 -20.64 26.38 6.38
CA ASP A 165 -20.53 27.67 7.06
C ASP A 165 -19.15 28.32 6.98
N VAL A 166 -19.20 29.50 6.33
CA VAL A 166 -18.23 30.58 6.07
C VAL A 166 -17.28 30.38 4.90
#